data_AF-A0A9D2X2R5-F1
#
_entry.id   AF-A0A9D2X2R5-F1
#
_cell.length_a   1.000
_cell.length_b   1.000
_cell.length_c   1.000
_cell.angle_alpha   90.00
_cell.angle_beta   90.00
_cell.angle_gamma   90.00
#
_symmetry.space_group_name_H-M   'P 1'
#
loop_
_entity.id
_entity.type
_entity.pdbx_description
1 polymer ?
#
loop_
_entity_poly.entity_id
_entity_poly.type
_entity_poly.pdbx_seq_one_letter_code
_entity_poly.pdbx_strand_id
1 'polypeptide(L)'
;MQPKVWMMLSIVSIISLFLGVTDAYATHNSNLYVSAENPSFNNHFAGSMVIEVVVNDSDLKDIDDGIGEPDVTINGKDLRMVQGTDGSWYAYFANLQQAKKADQIVADAGMAAEGESLDFGVFCSSSTASSVLGTSFSQTQGVAIPRSGGLTPGSFTNGQATFSECTGTLTGGTLKNNVIRSPKSINTNPSVLPGQIGLDTDAWPIIQLFSFDDVEIKYNKPGQTQVVNLQYDEIPNISMTLDRSNYPAGAEVFVTINDIQLNQDPTDEDSWTFNINSTKRTFYQAYTESGSDSGNGGAGLINIIPHLSSLDFEDNGELTMSLGSILELKTNDDQPDAFVTDGTNTFSKIVTFVETSPNSGIFRNYDNGKKSTIGVTSNAPRGQTGTITYNDESKSILTGSFSASVELGTKGISFEPGTTA
;
A
#
# COMPACT_ATOMS: atom_id res chain seq x y z
N MET A 1 -37.76 55.77 10.36
CA MET A 1 -37.19 55.48 9.02
C MET A 1 -35.68 55.71 9.09
N GLN A 2 -34.93 54.63 9.27
CA GLN A 2 -33.47 54.56 9.10
C GLN A 2 -33.19 53.18 8.47
N PRO A 3 -32.35 53.07 7.43
CA PRO A 3 -32.14 51.79 6.75
C PRO A 3 -31.18 50.91 7.56
N LYS A 4 -31.61 49.68 7.85
CA LYS A 4 -30.73 48.60 8.32
C LYS A 4 -29.87 48.16 7.13
N VAL A 5 -28.58 48.46 7.17
CA VAL A 5 -27.58 47.88 6.26
C VAL A 5 -27.32 46.46 6.76
N TRP A 6 -27.77 45.46 6.00
CA TRP A 6 -27.40 44.06 6.19
C TRP A 6 -26.01 43.87 5.59
N MET A 7 -25.01 43.67 6.45
CA MET A 7 -23.69 43.23 6.03
C MET A 7 -23.78 41.72 5.79
N MET A 8 -23.90 41.31 4.52
CA MET A 8 -23.73 39.93 4.12
C MET A 8 -22.29 39.53 4.41
N LEU A 9 -22.10 38.60 5.34
CA LEU A 9 -20.82 37.92 5.54
C LEU A 9 -20.69 36.89 4.41
N SER A 10 -19.96 37.25 3.36
CA SER A 10 -19.60 36.30 2.30
C SER A 10 -18.69 35.23 2.90
N ILE A 11 -19.22 34.02 3.07
CA ILE A 11 -18.44 32.82 3.39
C ILE A 11 -17.59 32.55 2.15
N VAL A 12 -16.32 32.96 2.20
CA VAL A 12 -15.31 32.49 1.25
C VAL A 12 -15.06 31.02 1.60
N SER A 13 -15.80 30.14 0.94
CA SER A 13 -15.53 28.71 0.95
C SER A 13 -14.20 28.51 0.24
N ILE A 14 -13.11 28.43 1.02
CA ILE A 14 -11.82 27.96 0.52
C ILE A 14 -12.01 26.46 0.27
N ILE A 15 -12.45 26.14 -0.94
CA ILE A 15 -12.31 24.80 -1.51
C ILE A 15 -10.80 24.64 -1.71
N SER A 16 -10.12 24.08 -0.71
CA SER A 16 -8.81 23.49 -0.91
C SER A 16 -9.03 22.29 -1.84
N LEU A 17 -8.86 22.53 -3.15
CA LEU A 17 -8.52 21.47 -4.08
C LEU A 17 -7.20 20.87 -3.57
N PHE A 18 -7.30 19.79 -2.79
CA PHE A 18 -6.23 18.82 -2.75
C PHE A 18 -6.19 18.21 -4.15
N LEU A 19 -5.35 18.81 -5.01
CA LEU A 19 -4.69 18.04 -6.04
C LEU A 19 -4.08 16.85 -5.29
N GLY A 20 -4.49 15.64 -5.63
CA GLY A 20 -3.76 14.45 -5.23
C GLY A 20 -2.33 14.67 -5.69
N VAL A 21 -1.48 15.07 -4.75
CA VAL A 21 -0.05 15.08 -4.97
C VAL A 21 0.29 13.61 -4.87
N THR A 22 0.25 12.91 -6.00
CA THR A 22 1.26 11.89 -6.20
C THR A 22 2.55 12.66 -5.98
N ASP A 23 3.17 12.51 -4.80
CA ASP A 23 4.57 12.90 -4.64
C ASP A 23 5.34 11.94 -5.54
N ALA A 24 5.30 12.23 -6.85
CA ALA A 24 6.21 11.69 -7.82
C ALA A 24 7.55 12.29 -7.43
N TYR A 25 8.25 11.60 -6.53
CA TYR A 25 9.66 11.83 -6.31
C TYR A 25 10.30 11.89 -7.69
N ALA A 26 10.96 13.01 -7.98
CA ALA A 26 11.43 13.33 -9.31
C ALA A 26 12.15 12.12 -9.91
N THR A 27 11.54 11.49 -10.92
CA THR A 27 12.13 10.33 -11.57
C THR A 27 13.41 10.81 -12.25
N HIS A 28 14.57 10.23 -11.89
CA HIS A 28 15.82 10.52 -12.61
C HIS A 28 15.73 10.08 -14.08
N ASN A 29 14.76 9.23 -14.40
CA ASN A 29 14.50 8.65 -15.70
C ASN A 29 13.24 9.27 -16.34
N SER A 30 13.25 9.45 -17.67
CA SER A 30 12.14 10.08 -18.38
C SER A 30 10.98 9.12 -18.71
N ASN A 31 11.25 7.81 -18.78
CA ASN A 31 10.29 6.80 -19.23
C ASN A 31 10.16 5.65 -18.23
N LEU A 32 11.21 5.35 -17.46
CA LEU A 32 11.24 4.29 -16.46
C LEU A 32 10.77 4.82 -15.09
N TYR A 33 9.77 4.17 -14.53
CA TYR A 33 9.32 4.32 -13.15
C TYR A 33 9.42 2.98 -12.44
N VAL A 34 9.84 3.00 -11.17
CA VAL A 34 9.91 1.82 -10.31
C VAL A 34 9.32 2.19 -8.95
N SER A 35 8.40 1.39 -8.45
CA SER A 35 7.58 1.75 -7.29
C SER A 35 8.39 1.94 -6.00
N ALA A 36 9.50 1.21 -5.83
CA ALA A 36 10.43 1.37 -4.72
C ALA A 36 11.53 2.45 -4.93
N GLU A 37 11.53 3.19 -6.04
CA GLU A 37 12.41 4.37 -6.20
C GLU A 37 11.88 5.53 -5.35
N ASN A 38 12.07 5.42 -4.03
CA ASN A 38 11.56 6.36 -3.04
C ASN A 38 12.70 6.91 -2.16
N PRO A 39 13.11 8.17 -2.33
CA PRO A 39 14.22 8.77 -1.58
C PRO A 39 13.91 8.96 -0.10
N SER A 40 12.64 8.99 0.33
CA SER A 40 12.29 9.07 1.76
C SER A 40 12.76 7.84 2.53
N PHE A 41 12.85 6.70 1.85
CA PHE A 41 13.36 5.43 2.37
C PHE A 41 14.69 5.03 1.70
N ASN A 42 15.44 6.00 1.15
CA ASN A 42 16.72 5.78 0.46
C ASN A 42 16.66 4.68 -0.63
N ASN A 43 15.56 4.58 -1.37
CA ASN A 43 15.30 3.52 -2.35
C ASN A 43 15.42 2.09 -1.80
N HIS A 44 15.10 1.88 -0.52
CA HIS A 44 15.02 0.55 0.08
C HIS A 44 13.65 -0.07 -0.11
N PHE A 45 13.64 -1.39 -0.23
CA PHE A 45 12.46 -2.25 -0.13
C PHE A 45 12.89 -3.55 0.57
N ALA A 46 11.94 -4.28 1.15
CA ALA A 46 12.25 -5.44 1.97
C ALA A 46 11.15 -6.51 1.91
N GLY A 47 11.46 -7.71 2.41
CA GLY A 47 10.47 -8.74 2.61
C GLY A 47 9.73 -9.14 1.33
N SER A 48 8.42 -9.35 1.47
CA SER A 48 7.53 -9.79 0.41
C SER A 48 6.96 -8.67 -0.46
N MET A 49 7.47 -7.44 -0.39
CA MET A 49 6.95 -6.34 -1.20
C MET A 49 6.98 -6.70 -2.70
N VAL A 50 5.87 -6.45 -3.39
CA VAL A 50 5.80 -6.51 -4.85
C VAL A 50 6.22 -5.16 -5.41
N ILE A 51 7.13 -5.18 -6.38
CA ILE A 51 7.62 -3.96 -7.04
C ILE A 51 7.01 -3.84 -8.42
N GLU A 52 6.41 -2.69 -8.71
CA GLU A 52 5.93 -2.33 -10.05
C GLU A 52 7.03 -1.61 -10.83
N VAL A 53 7.20 -2.02 -12.09
CA VAL A 53 8.05 -1.36 -13.07
C VAL A 53 7.17 -0.89 -14.22
N VAL A 54 7.22 0.41 -14.53
CA VAL A 54 6.46 1.02 -15.62
C VAL A 54 7.41 1.65 -16.63
N VAL A 55 7.22 1.32 -17.90
CA VAL A 55 7.83 2.03 -19.03
C VAL A 55 6.76 2.83 -19.76
N ASN A 56 6.84 4.15 -19.62
CA ASN A 56 5.96 5.14 -20.23
C ASN A 56 6.71 5.88 -21.36
N ASP A 57 7.06 5.16 -22.42
CA ASP A 57 7.82 5.68 -23.55
C ASP A 57 6.91 6.03 -24.73
N SER A 58 6.89 7.29 -25.17
CA SER A 58 6.06 7.74 -26.30
C SER A 58 6.25 6.95 -27.59
N ASP A 59 7.44 6.38 -27.80
CA ASP A 59 7.74 5.60 -29.00
C ASP A 59 7.12 4.18 -28.95
N LEU A 60 6.63 3.76 -27.78
CA LEU A 60 6.08 2.42 -27.50
C LEU A 60 4.61 2.44 -27.03
N LYS A 61 3.88 3.54 -27.26
CA LYS A 61 2.50 3.74 -26.75
C LYS A 61 1.36 3.25 -27.63
N ASP A 62 1.63 2.91 -28.89
CA ASP A 62 0.57 2.46 -29.79
C ASP A 62 -0.06 1.17 -29.27
N ILE A 63 -1.39 1.13 -29.22
CA ILE A 63 -2.16 0.02 -28.65
C ILE A 63 -2.89 -0.79 -29.73
N ASP A 64 -2.93 -0.32 -30.97
CA ASP A 64 -3.61 -0.97 -32.08
C ASP A 64 -2.67 -1.38 -33.23
N ASP A 65 -1.44 -0.86 -33.24
CA ASP A 65 -0.34 -1.35 -34.04
C ASP A 65 0.66 -2.20 -33.23
N GLY A 66 1.23 -3.21 -33.88
CA GLY A 66 2.18 -4.12 -33.25
C GLY A 66 3.50 -3.42 -32.89
N ILE A 67 3.76 -3.30 -31.59
CA ILE A 67 4.97 -2.73 -31.01
C ILE A 67 5.76 -3.82 -30.27
N GLY A 68 7.08 -3.80 -30.43
CA GLY A 68 7.98 -4.70 -29.71
C GLY A 68 8.02 -4.39 -28.21
N GLU A 69 8.07 -5.44 -27.41
CA GLU A 69 8.28 -5.35 -25.96
C GLU A 69 9.53 -4.51 -25.61
N PRO A 70 9.44 -3.55 -24.66
CA PRO A 70 10.62 -2.81 -24.21
C PRO A 70 11.63 -3.73 -23.55
N ASP A 71 12.91 -3.54 -23.87
CA ASP A 71 14.03 -4.27 -23.26
C ASP A 71 14.27 -3.75 -21.83
N VAL A 72 13.70 -4.47 -20.86
CA VAL A 72 13.86 -4.20 -19.43
C VAL A 72 14.52 -5.40 -18.75
N THR A 73 15.54 -5.14 -17.93
CA THR A 73 16.25 -6.18 -17.19
C THR A 73 16.33 -5.91 -15.69
N ILE A 74 16.28 -6.97 -14.89
CA ILE A 74 16.63 -7.01 -13.47
C ILE A 74 17.95 -7.76 -13.32
N ASN A 75 19.01 -7.10 -12.83
CA ASN A 75 20.33 -7.72 -12.64
C ASN A 75 20.83 -8.48 -13.91
N GLY A 76 20.51 -7.94 -15.09
CA GLY A 76 20.84 -8.53 -16.40
C GLY A 76 19.96 -9.70 -16.85
N LYS A 77 18.87 -10.02 -16.14
CA LYS A 77 17.82 -10.96 -16.56
C LYS A 77 16.63 -10.22 -17.12
N ASP A 78 16.04 -10.73 -18.20
CA ASP A 78 14.87 -10.12 -18.81
C ASP A 78 13.70 -10.08 -17.80
N LEU A 79 13.12 -8.90 -17.64
CA LEU A 79 11.85 -8.69 -16.96
C LEU A 79 10.78 -8.51 -18.04
N ARG A 80 9.85 -9.46 -18.14
CA ARG A 80 8.80 -9.41 -19.18
C ARG A 80 7.84 -8.26 -18.91
N MET A 81 7.60 -7.43 -19.90
CA MET A 81 6.76 -6.24 -19.81
C MET A 81 5.45 -6.46 -20.59
N VAL A 82 4.32 -6.05 -20.01
CA VAL A 82 2.98 -6.23 -20.57
C VAL A 82 2.37 -4.87 -20.87
N GLN A 83 1.91 -4.64 -22.11
CA GLN A 83 1.29 -3.35 -22.44
C GLN A 83 -0.12 -3.24 -21.84
N GLY A 84 -0.37 -2.14 -21.13
CA GLY A 84 -1.67 -1.75 -20.61
C GLY A 84 -2.52 -1.01 -21.63
N THR A 85 -3.79 -0.82 -21.28
CA THR A 85 -4.80 -0.09 -22.07
C THR A 85 -4.51 1.41 -22.26
N ASP A 86 -3.55 1.98 -21.53
CA ASP A 86 -3.10 3.37 -21.68
C ASP A 86 -1.82 3.52 -22.50
N GLY A 87 -1.32 2.43 -23.08
CA GLY A 87 -0.11 2.39 -23.89
C GLY A 87 1.19 2.31 -23.10
N SER A 88 1.15 2.40 -21.76
CA SER A 88 2.33 2.14 -20.94
C SER A 88 2.56 0.63 -20.77
N TRP A 89 3.78 0.25 -20.41
CA TRP A 89 4.18 -1.13 -20.21
C TRP A 89 4.45 -1.40 -18.74
N TYR A 90 3.95 -2.53 -18.23
CA TYR A 90 3.93 -2.87 -16.82
C TYR A 90 4.58 -4.22 -16.57
N ALA A 91 5.33 -4.32 -15.48
CA ALA A 91 5.78 -5.59 -14.94
C ALA A 91 5.79 -5.54 -13.42
N TYR A 92 5.61 -6.71 -12.80
CA TYR A 92 5.70 -6.88 -11.36
C TYR A 92 6.76 -7.91 -11.03
N PHE A 93 7.56 -7.65 -10.01
CA PHE A 93 8.52 -8.63 -9.49
C PHE A 93 8.54 -8.65 -7.97
N ALA A 94 8.99 -9.78 -7.41
CA ALA A 94 9.16 -9.94 -5.97
C ALA A 94 10.34 -10.88 -5.66
N ASN A 95 10.85 -10.80 -4.43
CA ASN A 95 11.86 -11.74 -3.94
C ASN A 95 11.25 -13.15 -3.85
N LEU A 96 11.87 -14.12 -4.51
CA LEU A 96 11.38 -15.50 -4.58
C LEU A 96 11.14 -16.12 -3.21
N GLN A 97 12.10 -16.00 -2.28
CA GLN A 97 11.98 -16.67 -0.99
C GLN A 97 10.94 -16.00 -0.12
N GLN A 98 10.86 -14.67 -0.13
CA GLN A 98 9.87 -13.96 0.66
C GLN A 98 8.45 -14.11 0.12
N ALA A 99 8.25 -14.08 -1.20
CA ALA A 99 6.96 -14.38 -1.81
C ALA A 99 6.46 -15.77 -1.39
N LYS A 100 7.33 -16.80 -1.44
CA LYS A 100 6.98 -18.14 -0.96
C LYS A 100 6.67 -18.20 0.54
N LYS A 101 7.32 -17.37 1.38
CA LYS A 101 7.08 -17.35 2.83
C LYS A 101 5.75 -16.67 3.13
N ALA A 102 5.48 -15.53 2.52
CA ALA A 102 4.22 -14.81 2.61
C ALA A 102 3.04 -15.71 2.20
N ASP A 103 3.15 -16.35 1.03
CA ASP A 103 2.11 -17.25 0.53
C ASP A 103 1.93 -18.51 1.41
N GLN A 104 3.01 -18.99 2.07
CA GLN A 104 2.91 -20.12 3.00
C GLN A 104 2.07 -19.78 4.23
N ILE A 105 2.09 -18.53 4.70
CA ILE A 105 1.25 -18.08 5.81
C ILE A 105 -0.23 -18.29 5.47
N VAL A 106 -0.63 -17.96 4.25
CA VAL A 106 -1.99 -18.16 3.75
C VAL A 106 -2.29 -19.64 3.56
N ALA A 107 -1.37 -20.39 2.95
CA ALA A 107 -1.53 -21.83 2.75
C ALA A 107 -1.70 -22.59 4.09
N ASP A 108 -0.99 -22.19 5.14
CA ASP A 108 -1.10 -22.79 6.49
C ASP A 108 -2.44 -22.47 7.17
N ALA A 109 -3.07 -21.34 6.84
CA ALA A 109 -4.43 -21.02 7.27
C ALA A 109 -5.49 -21.84 6.52
N GLY A 110 -5.11 -22.49 5.42
CA GLY A 110 -5.92 -23.46 4.66
C GLY A 110 -6.70 -22.84 3.51
N MET A 111 -7.38 -23.70 2.74
CA MET A 111 -8.06 -23.31 1.47
C MET A 111 -9.09 -22.18 1.61
N ALA A 112 -9.64 -21.95 2.81
CA ALA A 112 -10.61 -20.88 3.05
C ALA A 112 -9.97 -19.49 3.21
N ALA A 113 -8.64 -19.41 3.27
CA ALA A 113 -7.88 -18.17 3.31
C ALA A 113 -7.32 -17.76 1.93
N GLU A 114 -7.45 -18.61 0.91
CA GLU A 114 -6.99 -18.29 -0.46
C GLU A 114 -7.66 -17.01 -0.96
N GLY A 115 -6.88 -16.07 -1.50
CA GLY A 115 -7.39 -14.76 -1.91
C GLY A 115 -7.30 -13.65 -0.87
N GLU A 116 -6.83 -13.94 0.34
CA GLU A 116 -6.82 -12.99 1.46
C GLU A 116 -5.42 -12.87 2.07
N SER A 117 -5.20 -11.84 2.90
CA SER A 117 -3.90 -11.61 3.55
C SER A 117 -2.76 -11.54 2.50
N LEU A 118 -1.55 -12.02 2.80
CA LEU A 118 -0.38 -11.93 1.91
C LEU A 118 -0.35 -13.06 0.85
N ASP A 119 -1.45 -13.26 0.12
CA ASP A 119 -1.58 -14.30 -0.92
C ASP A 119 -1.05 -13.79 -2.28
N PHE A 120 -0.13 -14.52 -2.89
CA PHE A 120 0.45 -14.21 -4.20
C PHE A 120 -0.34 -14.83 -5.36
N GLY A 121 -1.32 -15.67 -5.07
CA GLY A 121 -2.12 -16.44 -6.01
C GLY A 121 -1.64 -17.88 -6.08
N VAL A 122 -1.19 -18.32 -7.26
CA VAL A 122 -0.57 -19.64 -7.41
C VAL A 122 0.75 -19.55 -8.15
N PHE A 123 1.71 -20.39 -7.75
CA PHE A 123 3.04 -20.41 -8.37
C PHE A 123 3.16 -21.44 -9.49
N CYS A 124 3.78 -20.98 -10.57
CA CYS A 124 4.18 -21.77 -11.74
C CYS A 124 5.70 -21.75 -11.90
N SER A 125 6.29 -22.90 -12.24
CA SER A 125 7.71 -23.00 -12.58
C SER A 125 8.06 -22.13 -13.80
N SER A 126 9.29 -21.62 -13.87
CA SER A 126 9.80 -20.89 -15.05
C SER A 126 9.90 -21.77 -16.32
N SER A 127 9.80 -23.11 -16.16
CA SER A 127 9.69 -24.07 -17.27
C SER A 127 8.26 -24.27 -17.78
N THR A 128 7.26 -23.61 -17.19
CA THR A 128 5.88 -23.63 -17.69
C THR A 128 5.82 -23.23 -19.16
N ALA A 129 5.14 -24.04 -19.97
CA ALA A 129 5.09 -23.84 -21.41
C ALA A 129 4.36 -22.52 -21.77
N SER A 130 4.84 -21.83 -22.80
CA SER A 130 4.19 -20.61 -23.30
C SER A 130 2.76 -20.87 -23.81
N SER A 131 2.39 -22.11 -24.12
CA SER A 131 1.00 -22.47 -24.44
C SER A 131 0.04 -22.34 -23.25
N VAL A 132 0.55 -22.20 -22.02
CA VAL A 132 -0.25 -22.09 -20.79
C VAL A 132 -0.38 -20.63 -20.35
N LEU A 133 0.71 -19.86 -20.36
CA LEU A 133 0.73 -18.45 -19.93
C LEU A 133 0.69 -17.46 -21.09
N GLY A 134 0.68 -17.94 -22.33
CA GLY A 134 0.78 -17.13 -23.55
C GLY A 134 2.22 -16.73 -23.92
N THR A 135 3.15 -16.70 -22.96
CA THR A 135 4.55 -16.32 -23.19
C THR A 135 5.52 -17.05 -22.26
N SER A 136 6.83 -16.98 -22.54
CA SER A 136 7.88 -17.62 -21.72
C SER A 136 8.39 -16.72 -20.59
N PHE A 137 8.58 -17.29 -19.41
CA PHE A 137 9.19 -16.63 -18.24
C PHE A 137 10.50 -17.30 -17.82
N SER A 138 11.22 -17.92 -18.76
CA SER A 138 12.41 -18.74 -18.49
C SER A 138 13.63 -17.98 -17.93
N GLN A 139 13.64 -16.63 -17.94
CA GLN A 139 14.66 -15.83 -17.27
C GLN A 139 14.39 -15.59 -15.78
N THR A 140 13.21 -15.99 -15.29
CA THR A 140 12.82 -15.95 -13.87
C THR A 140 13.11 -17.28 -13.18
N GLN A 141 12.91 -17.35 -11.87
CA GLN A 141 12.88 -18.63 -11.12
C GLN A 141 11.46 -19.20 -10.96
N GLY A 142 10.46 -18.52 -11.50
CA GLY A 142 9.06 -18.86 -11.44
C GLY A 142 8.22 -17.61 -11.47
N VAL A 143 6.91 -17.80 -11.54
CA VAL A 143 5.94 -16.72 -11.54
C VAL A 143 4.80 -17.02 -10.59
N ALA A 144 4.22 -15.98 -9.99
CA ALA A 144 2.91 -16.06 -9.39
C ALA A 144 1.87 -15.52 -10.37
N ILE A 145 0.73 -16.21 -10.47
CA ILE A 145 -0.41 -15.80 -11.29
C ILE A 145 -1.66 -15.72 -10.41
N PRO A 146 -2.67 -14.93 -10.77
CA PRO A 146 -3.71 -14.50 -9.85
C PRO A 146 -4.82 -15.55 -9.66
N ARG A 147 -4.78 -16.66 -10.40
CA ARG A 147 -5.85 -17.66 -10.39
C ARG A 147 -5.34 -19.01 -10.89
N SER A 148 -6.07 -20.06 -10.54
CA SER A 148 -5.77 -21.45 -10.94
C SER A 148 -6.88 -22.09 -11.78
N GLY A 149 -7.88 -21.31 -12.21
CA GLY A 149 -8.99 -21.81 -13.01
C GLY A 149 -8.51 -22.44 -14.32
N GLY A 150 -8.96 -23.67 -14.61
CA GLY A 150 -8.60 -24.38 -15.84
C GLY A 150 -7.21 -25.02 -15.87
N LEU A 151 -6.35 -24.73 -14.88
CA LEU A 151 -5.12 -25.49 -14.68
C LEU A 151 -5.43 -26.91 -14.18
N THR A 152 -4.58 -27.86 -14.58
CA THR A 152 -4.69 -29.24 -14.10
C THR A 152 -4.50 -29.27 -12.58
N PRO A 153 -5.38 -29.94 -11.80
CA PRO A 153 -5.18 -30.07 -10.37
C PRO A 153 -3.81 -30.67 -10.03
N GLY A 154 -3.06 -30.01 -9.16
CA GLY A 154 -1.70 -30.41 -8.77
C GLY A 154 -0.60 -29.98 -9.74
N SER A 155 -0.91 -29.27 -10.83
CA SER A 155 0.09 -28.64 -11.70
C SER A 155 0.30 -27.16 -11.35
N PHE A 156 0.35 -26.83 -10.08
CA PHE A 156 0.75 -25.52 -9.55
C PHE A 156 1.02 -25.72 -8.05
N THR A 157 1.64 -24.74 -7.43
CA THR A 157 2.04 -24.84 -6.02
C THR A 157 1.74 -23.56 -5.28
N ASN A 158 1.52 -23.68 -3.97
CA ASN A 158 1.40 -22.56 -3.04
C ASN A 158 2.45 -22.69 -1.93
N GLY A 159 2.78 -21.57 -1.31
CA GLY A 159 3.72 -21.47 -0.22
C GLY A 159 5.14 -21.91 -0.56
N GLN A 160 5.77 -22.63 0.37
CA GLN A 160 7.18 -23.02 0.30
C GLN A 160 7.46 -24.25 -0.59
N ALA A 161 6.42 -24.84 -1.20
CA ALA A 161 6.60 -25.97 -2.10
C ALA A 161 7.50 -25.62 -3.30
N THR A 162 8.21 -26.63 -3.83
CA THR A 162 8.97 -26.49 -5.06
C THR A 162 8.02 -26.31 -6.25
N PHE A 163 8.25 -25.29 -7.06
CA PHE A 163 7.37 -24.98 -8.18
C PHE A 163 7.21 -26.14 -9.15
N SER A 164 5.97 -26.36 -9.54
CA SER A 164 5.60 -27.31 -10.59
C SER A 164 5.30 -26.56 -11.89
N GLU A 165 5.49 -27.21 -13.02
CA GLU A 165 5.03 -26.67 -14.30
C GLU A 165 3.52 -26.56 -14.31
N CYS A 166 3.03 -25.37 -14.65
CA CYS A 166 1.62 -25.18 -14.90
C CYS A 166 1.22 -25.85 -16.21
N THR A 167 0.11 -26.59 -16.17
CA THR A 167 -0.43 -27.30 -17.32
C THR A 167 -1.94 -27.11 -17.38
N GLY A 168 -2.53 -27.36 -18.55
CA GLY A 168 -3.94 -27.10 -18.80
C GLY A 168 -4.13 -25.83 -19.61
N THR A 169 -5.33 -25.27 -19.53
CA THR A 169 -5.71 -24.04 -20.24
C THR A 169 -6.31 -23.12 -19.21
N LEU A 170 -5.69 -21.97 -18.99
CA LEU A 170 -6.25 -21.00 -18.05
C LEU A 170 -7.66 -20.63 -18.49
N THR A 171 -8.52 -20.58 -17.50
CA THR A 171 -9.85 -20.05 -17.61
C THR A 171 -10.01 -19.13 -16.42
N GLY A 172 -10.68 -18.01 -16.61
CA GLY A 172 -10.98 -17.08 -15.51
C GLY A 172 -11.61 -17.76 -14.30
N GLY A 173 -11.84 -16.98 -13.26
CA GLY A 173 -12.37 -17.51 -12.00
C GLY A 173 -12.11 -16.55 -10.87
N THR A 174 -12.22 -17.05 -9.64
CA THR A 174 -11.91 -16.28 -8.44
C THR A 174 -10.43 -15.89 -8.44
N LEU A 175 -10.16 -14.61 -8.19
CA LEU A 175 -8.81 -14.11 -7.92
C LEU A 175 -8.35 -14.66 -6.57
N LYS A 176 -7.11 -15.14 -6.54
CA LYS A 176 -6.43 -15.64 -5.35
C LYS A 176 -5.29 -14.72 -4.92
N ASN A 177 -4.82 -13.82 -5.78
CA ASN A 177 -3.81 -12.86 -5.37
C ASN A 177 -4.45 -11.71 -4.57
N ASN A 178 -3.75 -11.26 -3.54
CA ASN A 178 -4.15 -10.12 -2.70
C ASN A 178 -3.00 -9.11 -2.48
N VAL A 179 -1.90 -9.28 -3.23
CA VAL A 179 -0.73 -8.40 -3.24
C VAL A 179 -0.59 -7.60 -4.55
N ILE A 180 -1.56 -7.72 -5.46
CA ILE A 180 -1.77 -6.83 -6.62
C ILE A 180 -3.28 -6.73 -6.90
N ARG A 181 -3.95 -5.74 -6.32
CA ARG A 181 -5.42 -5.65 -6.30
C ARG A 181 -5.98 -4.74 -7.39
N SER A 182 -5.25 -3.71 -7.80
CA SER A 182 -5.68 -2.78 -8.84
C SER A 182 -4.66 -2.62 -10.00
N PRO A 183 -4.21 -3.73 -10.63
CA PRO A 183 -3.26 -3.66 -11.73
C PRO A 183 -3.87 -2.94 -12.94
N LYS A 184 -3.02 -2.33 -13.76
CA LYS A 184 -3.49 -1.74 -15.01
C LYS A 184 -4.13 -2.81 -15.90
N SER A 185 -5.29 -2.51 -16.49
CA SER A 185 -5.92 -3.43 -17.45
C SER A 185 -5.04 -3.64 -18.67
N ILE A 186 -4.82 -4.90 -19.04
CA ILE A 186 -4.03 -5.33 -20.19
C ILE A 186 -4.66 -4.90 -21.52
N ASN A 187 -3.83 -4.48 -22.48
CA ASN A 187 -4.27 -4.21 -23.85
C ASN A 187 -4.76 -5.50 -24.51
N THR A 188 -6.01 -5.53 -24.97
CA THR A 188 -6.63 -6.68 -25.65
C THR A 188 -7.20 -6.30 -27.01
N ASN A 189 -6.65 -5.25 -27.63
CA ASN A 189 -7.08 -4.81 -28.95
C ASN A 189 -6.97 -5.97 -29.97
N PRO A 190 -8.03 -6.28 -30.74
CA PRO A 190 -8.04 -7.41 -31.68
C PRO A 190 -6.98 -7.36 -32.79
N SER A 191 -6.39 -6.19 -33.07
CA SER A 191 -5.35 -6.01 -34.08
C SER A 191 -3.97 -6.47 -33.62
N VAL A 192 -3.76 -6.64 -32.31
CA VAL A 192 -2.48 -7.04 -31.70
C VAL A 192 -2.68 -8.23 -30.75
N LEU A 193 -1.57 -8.81 -30.31
CA LEU A 193 -1.60 -9.84 -29.28
C LEU A 193 -1.92 -9.20 -27.90
N PRO A 194 -2.59 -9.92 -26.98
CA PRO A 194 -2.82 -9.40 -25.64
C PRO A 194 -1.53 -8.97 -24.95
N GLY A 195 -1.53 -7.75 -24.41
CA GLY A 195 -0.37 -7.12 -23.81
C GLY A 195 0.82 -6.92 -24.75
N GLN A 196 0.60 -6.99 -26.07
CA GLN A 196 1.60 -7.03 -27.16
C GLN A 196 2.58 -8.22 -27.11
N ILE A 197 2.53 -9.05 -26.07
CA ILE A 197 3.42 -10.22 -25.90
C ILE A 197 2.70 -11.57 -26.05
N GLY A 198 1.39 -11.55 -26.28
CA GLY A 198 0.55 -12.75 -26.39
C GLY A 198 0.23 -13.40 -25.06
N LEU A 199 0.26 -12.62 -23.97
CA LEU A 199 -0.03 -13.15 -22.64
C LEU A 199 -1.46 -13.71 -22.57
N ASP A 200 -1.64 -14.82 -21.86
CA ASP A 200 -2.99 -15.23 -21.49
C ASP A 200 -3.58 -14.17 -20.54
N THR A 201 -4.74 -13.60 -20.91
CA THR A 201 -5.37 -12.52 -20.13
C THR A 201 -5.78 -12.98 -18.73
N ASP A 202 -6.02 -14.27 -18.54
CA ASP A 202 -6.35 -14.85 -17.24
C ASP A 202 -5.11 -15.04 -16.34
N ALA A 203 -3.91 -14.95 -16.89
CA ALA A 203 -2.67 -14.94 -16.12
C ALA A 203 -2.32 -13.55 -15.58
N TRP A 204 -2.95 -12.47 -16.05
CA TRP A 204 -2.65 -11.10 -15.61
C TRP A 204 -3.40 -10.72 -14.31
N PRO A 205 -2.73 -10.11 -13.31
CA PRO A 205 -1.32 -9.71 -13.27
C PRO A 205 -0.35 -10.86 -12.97
N ILE A 206 0.87 -10.81 -13.54
CA ILE A 206 1.93 -11.79 -13.27
C ILE A 206 3.03 -11.16 -12.41
N ILE A 207 3.40 -11.85 -11.33
CA ILE A 207 4.55 -11.50 -10.49
C ILE A 207 5.72 -12.39 -10.89
N GLN A 208 6.79 -11.79 -11.40
CA GLN A 208 8.02 -12.48 -11.80
C GLN A 208 8.96 -12.63 -10.60
N LEU A 209 9.37 -13.87 -10.29
CA LEU A 209 10.11 -14.16 -9.06
C LEU A 209 11.61 -14.30 -9.34
N PHE A 210 12.39 -13.53 -8.59
CA PHE A 210 13.85 -13.51 -8.68
C PHE A 210 14.49 -13.65 -7.29
N SER A 211 15.71 -14.21 -7.26
CA SER A 211 16.58 -14.21 -6.08
C SER A 211 17.62 -13.13 -6.31
N PHE A 212 17.69 -12.19 -5.38
CA PHE A 212 18.59 -11.05 -5.44
C PHE A 212 18.97 -10.64 -4.01
N ASP A 213 20.11 -9.96 -3.91
CA ASP A 213 20.41 -9.06 -2.80
C ASP A 213 19.91 -7.67 -3.28
N ASP A 214 20.78 -6.74 -3.66
CA ASP A 214 20.34 -5.50 -4.32
C ASP A 214 19.83 -5.72 -5.76
N VAL A 215 19.04 -4.74 -6.25
CA VAL A 215 18.40 -4.80 -7.57
C VAL A 215 18.79 -3.61 -8.43
N GLU A 216 19.35 -3.89 -9.61
CA GLU A 216 19.53 -2.94 -10.70
C GLU A 216 18.47 -3.22 -11.78
N ILE A 217 17.57 -2.24 -11.99
CA ILE A 217 16.58 -2.26 -13.07
C ILE A 217 17.07 -1.37 -14.20
N LYS A 218 17.13 -1.91 -15.42
CA LYS A 218 17.54 -1.18 -16.62
C LYS A 218 16.46 -1.22 -17.67
N TYR A 219 16.10 -0.06 -18.21
CA TYR A 219 15.40 0.05 -19.48
C TYR A 219 16.39 0.44 -20.57
N ASN A 220 16.69 -0.49 -21.48
CA ASN A 220 17.67 -0.33 -22.56
C ASN A 220 17.08 0.39 -23.77
N LYS A 221 16.60 1.62 -23.59
CA LYS A 221 16.09 2.44 -24.69
C LYS A 221 17.20 2.68 -25.72
N PRO A 222 16.91 2.57 -27.05
CA PRO A 222 17.83 3.02 -28.08
C PRO A 222 18.32 4.45 -27.84
N GLY A 223 19.63 4.62 -27.71
CA GLY A 223 20.29 5.91 -27.50
C GLY A 223 20.70 6.19 -26.05
N GLN A 224 19.88 5.84 -25.05
CA GLN A 224 20.22 6.06 -23.63
C GLN A 224 19.52 5.06 -22.71
N THR A 225 20.29 4.23 -22.02
CA THR A 225 19.79 3.36 -20.95
C THR A 225 19.34 4.19 -19.75
N GLN A 226 18.16 3.85 -19.22
CA GLN A 226 17.62 4.37 -17.96
C GLN A 226 17.82 3.32 -16.86
N VAL A 227 18.21 3.75 -15.67
CA VAL A 227 18.64 2.85 -14.59
C VAL A 227 18.01 3.28 -13.27
N VAL A 228 17.50 2.31 -12.52
CA VAL A 228 17.12 2.47 -11.11
C VAL A 228 17.88 1.42 -10.31
N ASN A 229 18.48 1.85 -9.19
CA ASN A 229 19.11 0.94 -8.23
C ASN A 229 18.30 0.99 -6.93
N LEU A 230 17.95 -0.20 -6.44
CA LEU A 230 17.23 -0.40 -5.19
C LEU A 230 18.09 -1.21 -4.23
N GLN A 231 17.97 -0.91 -2.94
CA GLN A 231 18.59 -1.69 -1.86
C GLN A 231 17.55 -2.64 -1.28
N TYR A 232 17.90 -3.93 -1.20
CA TYR A 232 17.02 -4.93 -0.59
C TYR A 232 17.54 -5.29 0.81
N ASP A 233 17.11 -4.53 1.80
CA ASP A 233 17.62 -4.58 3.18
C ASP A 233 16.61 -3.94 4.15
N GLU A 234 16.95 -3.88 5.43
CA GLU A 234 16.19 -3.16 6.47
C GLU A 234 15.81 -1.74 6.02
N ILE A 235 14.54 -1.37 6.19
CA ILE A 235 14.03 -0.06 5.75
C ILE A 235 14.53 1.06 6.66
N PRO A 236 15.26 2.07 6.14
CA PRO A 236 15.68 3.22 6.92
C PRO A 236 14.53 4.23 7.06
N ASN A 237 14.66 5.14 8.03
CA ASN A 237 13.76 6.28 8.23
C ASN A 237 12.30 5.92 8.55
N ILE A 238 12.02 4.69 9.03
CA ILE A 238 10.71 4.35 9.59
C ILE A 238 10.39 5.32 10.75
N SER A 239 9.20 5.89 10.75
CA SER A 239 8.80 6.85 11.79
C SER A 239 7.31 6.86 12.07
N MET A 240 6.94 7.24 13.29
CA MET A 240 5.55 7.49 13.69
C MET A 240 5.41 8.91 14.24
N THR A 241 4.43 9.66 13.74
CA THR A 241 4.17 11.05 14.17
C THR A 241 2.73 11.22 14.65
N LEU A 242 2.56 12.17 15.58
CA LEU A 242 1.27 12.61 16.10
C LEU A 242 0.98 14.01 15.56
N ASP A 243 -0.29 14.33 15.32
CA ASP A 243 -0.67 15.63 14.74
C ASP A 243 -0.49 16.83 15.69
N ARG A 244 -0.40 16.57 16.99
CA ARG A 244 -0.18 17.60 18.01
C ARG A 244 0.45 17.05 19.29
N SER A 245 0.96 17.97 20.12
CA SER A 245 1.61 17.67 21.40
C SER A 245 0.67 17.65 22.60
N ASN A 246 -0.54 18.22 22.48
CA ASN A 246 -1.55 18.26 23.55
C ASN A 246 -2.96 18.10 22.98
N TYR A 247 -3.77 17.29 23.64
CA TYR A 247 -5.12 16.95 23.20
C TYR A 247 -6.18 17.44 24.21
N PRO A 248 -7.16 18.26 23.79
CA PRO A 248 -8.31 18.55 24.63
C PRO A 248 -9.22 17.32 24.75
N ALA A 249 -10.07 17.30 25.78
CA ALA A 249 -11.09 16.26 25.92
C ALA A 249 -12.02 16.23 24.69
N GLY A 250 -12.32 15.04 24.19
CA GLY A 250 -13.13 14.85 22.98
C GLY A 250 -12.36 15.05 21.66
N ALA A 251 -11.04 15.22 21.68
CA ALA A 251 -10.25 15.37 20.47
C ALA A 251 -10.07 14.02 19.72
N GLU A 252 -10.01 14.09 18.40
CA GLU A 252 -9.43 13.02 17.56
C GLU A 252 -7.91 13.00 17.74
N VAL A 253 -7.31 11.82 17.68
CA VAL A 253 -5.85 11.63 17.65
C VAL A 253 -5.47 11.15 16.26
N PHE A 254 -4.72 11.95 15.51
CA PHE A 254 -4.27 11.53 14.18
C PHE A 254 -2.82 11.05 14.25
N VAL A 255 -2.61 9.85 13.75
CA VAL A 255 -1.30 9.20 13.70
C VAL A 255 -0.91 8.99 12.25
N THR A 256 0.33 9.33 11.91
CA THR A 256 0.94 9.03 10.62
C THR A 256 2.13 8.11 10.84
N ILE A 257 2.14 6.97 10.16
CA ILE A 257 3.27 6.04 10.10
C ILE A 257 3.91 6.16 8.71
N ASN A 258 5.22 6.37 8.66
CA ASN A 258 6.00 6.26 7.43
C ASN A 258 6.78 4.95 7.52
N ASP A 259 6.39 3.98 6.71
CA ASP A 259 6.99 2.65 6.63
C ASP A 259 6.66 2.03 5.27
N ILE A 260 7.61 2.06 4.34
CA ILE A 260 7.41 1.47 3.01
C ILE A 260 7.30 -0.05 3.05
N GLN A 261 7.76 -0.74 4.10
CA GLN A 261 7.62 -2.19 4.20
C GLN A 261 6.16 -2.62 4.37
N LEU A 262 5.30 -1.74 4.88
CA LEU A 262 3.86 -2.00 4.93
C LEU A 262 3.19 -1.92 3.55
N ASN A 263 3.86 -1.36 2.53
CA ASN A 263 3.34 -1.28 1.16
C ASN A 263 3.69 -2.57 0.39
N GLN A 264 2.82 -3.57 0.51
CA GLN A 264 2.93 -4.88 -0.13
C GLN A 264 2.39 -4.89 -1.56
N ASP A 265 1.37 -4.05 -1.83
CA ASP A 265 0.73 -3.91 -3.13
C ASP A 265 1.04 -2.53 -3.75
N PRO A 266 1.83 -2.46 -4.84
CA PRO A 266 2.20 -1.18 -5.43
C PRO A 266 1.05 -0.53 -6.22
N THR A 267 -0.10 -1.19 -6.38
CA THR A 267 -1.18 -0.77 -7.29
C THR A 267 -2.41 -0.22 -6.60
N ASP A 268 -2.55 -0.41 -5.30
CA ASP A 268 -3.73 -0.05 -4.51
C ASP A 268 -3.34 0.30 -3.07
N GLU A 269 -4.11 1.13 -2.36
CA GLU A 269 -3.80 1.47 -0.98
C GLU A 269 -3.80 0.26 -0.05
N ASP A 270 -2.74 0.08 0.73
CA ASP A 270 -2.64 -1.00 1.71
C ASP A 270 -3.31 -0.67 3.06
N SER A 271 -3.94 -1.68 3.66
CA SER A 271 -4.67 -1.56 4.93
C SER A 271 -4.13 -2.55 5.96
N TRP A 272 -3.71 -2.02 7.12
CA TRP A 272 -3.17 -2.80 8.23
C TRP A 272 -3.98 -2.57 9.51
N THR A 273 -4.49 -3.65 10.07
CA THR A 273 -5.27 -3.62 11.32
C THR A 273 -4.48 -4.24 12.46
N PHE A 274 -4.26 -3.46 13.52
CA PHE A 274 -3.50 -3.88 14.69
C PHE A 274 -4.43 -4.11 15.88
N ASN A 275 -4.32 -5.25 16.55
CA ASN A 275 -4.90 -5.44 17.87
C ASN A 275 -3.85 -5.09 18.94
N ILE A 276 -4.02 -3.95 19.60
CA ILE A 276 -2.94 -3.17 20.23
C ILE A 276 -2.62 -3.51 21.71
N ASN A 277 -3.24 -4.53 22.30
CA ASN A 277 -3.16 -4.87 23.73
C ASN A 277 -2.74 -6.35 23.97
N SER A 278 -2.89 -6.90 25.17
CA SER A 278 -2.26 -8.16 25.67
C SER A 278 -2.28 -9.39 24.75
N THR A 279 -3.19 -9.48 23.79
CA THR A 279 -3.15 -10.47 22.70
C THR A 279 -2.82 -9.76 21.38
N LYS A 280 -1.58 -9.30 21.24
CA LYS A 280 -1.18 -8.49 20.09
C LYS A 280 -1.39 -9.25 18.79
N ARG A 281 -1.91 -8.58 17.77
CA ARG A 281 -2.09 -9.12 16.43
C ARG A 281 -1.84 -8.03 15.39
N THR A 282 -1.31 -8.43 14.26
CA THR A 282 -1.21 -7.60 13.06
C THR A 282 -1.89 -8.35 11.93
N PHE A 283 -2.80 -7.67 11.23
CA PHE A 283 -3.55 -8.23 10.11
C PHE A 283 -3.33 -7.34 8.89
N TYR A 284 -2.89 -7.93 7.79
CA TYR A 284 -2.90 -7.28 6.48
C TYR A 284 -4.27 -7.51 5.84
N GLN A 285 -4.88 -6.45 5.30
CA GLN A 285 -6.18 -6.48 4.63
C GLN A 285 -7.27 -7.16 5.48
N ALA A 286 -7.38 -6.81 6.76
CA ALA A 286 -8.58 -7.18 7.52
C ALA A 286 -9.82 -6.50 6.90
N TYR A 287 -9.66 -5.22 6.59
CA TYR A 287 -10.56 -4.41 5.78
C TYR A 287 -9.81 -3.94 4.54
N THR A 288 -10.54 -3.74 3.44
CA THR A 288 -10.06 -2.96 2.30
C THR A 288 -9.79 -1.51 2.70
N GLU A 289 -9.17 -0.73 1.83
CA GLU A 289 -8.92 0.72 1.97
C GLU A 289 -10.20 1.55 2.18
N SER A 290 -11.34 0.98 1.80
CA SER A 290 -12.69 1.54 1.90
C SER A 290 -13.54 0.92 3.02
N GLY A 291 -12.93 0.11 3.88
CA GLY A 291 -13.59 -0.48 5.06
C GLY A 291 -14.47 -1.70 4.78
N SER A 292 -14.45 -2.25 3.56
CA SER A 292 -15.17 -3.52 3.29
C SER A 292 -14.41 -4.69 3.90
N ASP A 293 -15.11 -5.73 4.34
CA ASP A 293 -14.47 -6.96 4.82
C ASP A 293 -13.65 -7.61 3.69
N SER A 294 -12.36 -7.85 3.96
CA SER A 294 -11.48 -8.72 3.19
C SER A 294 -11.19 -9.95 4.05
N GLY A 295 -10.06 -9.99 4.75
CA GLY A 295 -9.74 -11.09 5.67
C GLY A 295 -10.70 -11.21 6.86
N ASN A 296 -11.35 -10.11 7.28
CA ASN A 296 -12.27 -10.10 8.42
C ASN A 296 -13.47 -11.04 8.22
N GLY A 297 -13.82 -11.79 9.26
CA GLY A 297 -14.99 -12.68 9.26
C GLY A 297 -14.65 -14.15 9.03
N GLY A 298 -13.40 -14.50 8.71
CA GLY A 298 -13.03 -15.88 8.41
C GLY A 298 -11.53 -16.18 8.51
N ALA A 299 -11.12 -17.27 7.86
CA ALA A 299 -9.76 -17.80 7.91
C ALA A 299 -8.71 -16.87 7.26
N GLY A 300 -9.15 -15.92 6.42
CA GLY A 300 -8.29 -14.89 5.82
C GLY A 300 -7.74 -13.86 6.82
N LEU A 301 -8.33 -13.75 8.03
CA LEU A 301 -7.81 -12.88 9.09
C LEU A 301 -6.61 -13.52 9.80
N ILE A 302 -5.44 -13.47 9.16
CA ILE A 302 -4.24 -14.16 9.64
C ILE A 302 -3.34 -13.23 10.46
N ASN A 303 -2.94 -13.68 11.65
CA ASN A 303 -1.98 -12.94 12.47
C ASN A 303 -0.56 -13.03 11.89
N ILE A 304 -0.03 -11.89 11.46
CA ILE A 304 1.30 -11.81 10.83
C ILE A 304 2.44 -11.73 11.85
N ILE A 305 2.19 -11.33 13.11
CA ILE A 305 3.24 -11.15 14.14
C ILE A 305 4.25 -12.33 14.23
N PRO A 306 3.82 -13.62 14.27
CA PRO A 306 4.75 -14.75 14.34
C PRO A 306 5.66 -14.91 13.12
N HIS A 307 5.37 -14.20 12.04
CA HIS A 307 6.03 -14.30 10.75
C HIS A 307 6.81 -13.05 10.35
N LEU A 308 6.68 -11.94 11.11
CA LEU A 308 7.33 -10.65 10.81
C LEU A 308 8.84 -10.82 10.56
N SER A 309 9.56 -11.44 11.49
CA SER A 309 11.02 -11.67 11.33
C SER A 309 11.36 -12.58 10.14
N SER A 310 10.45 -13.46 9.73
CA SER A 310 10.67 -14.29 8.55
C SER A 310 10.45 -13.53 7.24
N LEU A 311 9.67 -12.44 7.29
CA LEU A 311 9.38 -11.51 6.20
C LEU A 311 10.28 -10.26 6.24
N ASP A 312 11.42 -10.37 6.93
CA ASP A 312 12.45 -9.34 7.07
C ASP A 312 11.93 -8.03 7.74
N PHE A 313 10.85 -8.11 8.53
CA PHE A 313 10.49 -7.03 9.46
C PHE A 313 11.38 -7.14 10.70
N GLU A 314 11.89 -5.99 11.15
CA GLU A 314 12.70 -5.90 12.37
C GLU A 314 11.81 -5.46 13.54
N ASP A 315 11.92 -4.20 13.98
CA ASP A 315 11.11 -3.65 15.08
C ASP A 315 9.74 -3.12 14.61
N ASN A 316 9.52 -3.03 13.29
CA ASN A 316 8.30 -2.55 12.66
C ASN A 316 7.27 -3.68 12.41
N GLY A 317 6.08 -3.34 11.88
CA GLY A 317 5.01 -4.31 11.63
C GLY A 317 4.20 -4.74 12.87
N GLU A 318 4.54 -4.25 14.06
CA GLU A 318 3.74 -4.39 15.28
C GLU A 318 3.43 -3.01 15.89
N LEU A 319 2.18 -2.83 16.35
CA LEU A 319 1.74 -1.61 17.03
C LEU A 319 1.16 -1.93 18.40
N THR A 320 1.57 -1.18 19.41
CA THR A 320 1.02 -1.32 20.77
C THR A 320 0.55 0.00 21.34
N MET A 321 -0.46 -0.07 22.21
CA MET A 321 -0.98 1.12 22.89
C MET A 321 -1.31 0.87 24.36
N SER A 322 -1.01 1.87 25.19
CA SER A 322 -1.59 2.01 26.52
C SER A 322 -2.64 3.10 26.48
N LEU A 323 -3.92 2.72 26.53
CA LEU A 323 -5.02 3.67 26.45
C LEU A 323 -5.11 4.61 27.68
N GLY A 324 -4.57 4.17 28.81
CA GLY A 324 -4.75 4.86 30.09
C GLY A 324 -6.23 5.01 30.46
N SER A 325 -6.57 6.08 31.17
CA SER A 325 -7.98 6.47 31.44
C SER A 325 -8.50 7.55 30.47
N ILE A 326 -7.72 7.87 29.44
CA ILE A 326 -7.92 9.06 28.60
C ILE A 326 -8.21 8.75 27.14
N LEU A 327 -7.76 7.60 26.61
CA LEU A 327 -7.99 7.24 25.21
C LEU A 327 -9.17 6.29 25.06
N GLU A 328 -9.86 6.44 23.95
CA GLU A 328 -10.89 5.52 23.47
C GLU A 328 -10.58 5.11 22.03
N LEU A 329 -10.97 3.88 21.70
CA LEU A 329 -10.94 3.38 20.32
C LEU A 329 -12.31 3.61 19.68
N LYS A 330 -12.27 3.99 18.41
CA LYS A 330 -13.44 4.43 17.64
C LYS A 330 -13.46 3.70 16.31
N THR A 331 -14.60 3.80 15.63
CA THR A 331 -14.77 3.36 14.25
C THR A 331 -14.84 4.56 13.32
N ASN A 332 -14.54 4.31 12.05
CA ASN A 332 -14.64 5.27 10.96
C ASN A 332 -14.98 4.51 9.66
N ASP A 333 -15.00 5.17 8.51
CA ASP A 333 -15.39 4.50 7.27
C ASP A 333 -14.35 3.45 6.81
N ASP A 334 -13.07 3.59 7.20
CA ASP A 334 -11.97 2.66 6.87
C ASP A 334 -11.91 1.46 7.85
N GLN A 335 -12.53 1.59 9.03
CA GLN A 335 -12.68 0.57 10.08
C GLN A 335 -14.11 0.64 10.63
N PRO A 336 -15.11 0.04 9.96
CA PRO A 336 -16.52 0.24 10.29
C PRO A 336 -16.92 -0.39 11.62
N ASP A 337 -16.26 -1.47 12.02
CA ASP A 337 -16.56 -2.20 13.25
C ASP A 337 -15.49 -2.00 14.34
N ALA A 338 -15.93 -2.12 15.59
CA ALA A 338 -15.05 -2.02 16.76
C ALA A 338 -14.26 -3.31 17.05
N PHE A 339 -14.43 -4.32 16.20
CA PHE A 339 -13.76 -5.60 16.32
C PHE A 339 -13.53 -6.23 14.95
N VAL A 340 -12.62 -7.19 14.89
CA VAL A 340 -12.46 -8.14 13.79
C VAL A 340 -12.52 -9.57 14.34
N THR A 341 -12.79 -10.55 13.48
CA THR A 341 -12.85 -11.96 13.88
C THR A 341 -12.25 -12.89 12.83
N ASP A 342 -11.53 -13.92 13.28
CA ASP A 342 -11.02 -15.01 12.43
C ASP A 342 -12.06 -16.14 12.26
N GLY A 343 -13.32 -15.88 12.63
CA GLY A 343 -14.42 -16.85 12.70
C GLY A 343 -14.46 -17.67 14.01
N THR A 344 -13.39 -17.64 14.81
CA THR A 344 -13.28 -18.36 16.09
C THR A 344 -13.08 -17.41 17.28
N ASN A 345 -12.16 -16.46 17.12
CA ASN A 345 -11.76 -15.46 18.09
C ASN A 345 -12.24 -14.08 17.64
N THR A 346 -12.56 -13.23 18.62
CA THR A 346 -12.92 -11.82 18.38
C THR A 346 -11.85 -10.92 19.00
N PHE A 347 -11.37 -9.96 18.21
CA PHE A 347 -10.35 -8.99 18.60
C PHE A 347 -10.99 -7.60 18.61
N SER A 348 -11.20 -7.02 19.80
CA SER A 348 -12.00 -5.78 20.00
C SER A 348 -11.18 -4.56 20.40
N LYS A 349 -9.85 -4.62 20.31
CA LYS A 349 -8.95 -3.51 20.61
C LYS A 349 -8.12 -3.18 19.38
N ILE A 350 -8.82 -2.85 18.31
CA ILE A 350 -8.23 -2.64 17.00
C ILE A 350 -8.04 -1.18 16.64
N VAL A 351 -7.02 -0.94 15.82
CA VAL A 351 -6.75 0.32 15.12
C VAL A 351 -6.31 -0.04 13.70
N THR A 352 -7.04 0.42 12.71
CA THR A 352 -6.68 0.28 11.29
C THR A 352 -5.94 1.52 10.80
N PHE A 353 -4.90 1.26 10.02
CA PHE A 353 -4.12 2.24 9.28
C PHE A 353 -4.21 1.92 7.80
N VAL A 354 -4.63 2.90 7.00
CA VAL A 354 -4.74 2.80 5.54
C VAL A 354 -3.69 3.71 4.91
N GLU A 355 -3.05 3.22 3.86
CA GLU A 355 -2.11 3.99 3.06
C GLU A 355 -2.78 5.26 2.50
N THR A 356 -2.04 6.35 2.38
CA THR A 356 -2.61 7.64 1.95
C THR A 356 -2.91 7.70 0.45
N SER A 357 -2.20 6.90 -0.33
CA SER A 357 -2.32 6.72 -1.78
C SER A 357 -1.52 5.48 -2.16
N PRO A 358 -1.80 4.83 -3.30
CA PRO A 358 -1.07 3.62 -3.69
C PRO A 358 0.44 3.87 -3.67
N ASN A 359 1.19 2.97 -3.04
CA ASN A 359 2.66 2.99 -3.02
C ASN A 359 3.28 4.27 -2.40
N SER A 360 2.62 4.90 -1.43
CA SER A 360 3.20 6.03 -0.70
C SER A 360 4.17 5.60 0.41
N GLY A 361 3.92 4.44 1.05
CA GLY A 361 4.56 4.04 2.30
C GLY A 361 4.15 4.90 3.50
N ILE A 362 3.07 5.67 3.38
CA ILE A 362 2.56 6.59 4.40
C ILE A 362 1.16 6.15 4.79
N PHE A 363 0.95 5.87 6.07
CA PHE A 363 -0.28 5.30 6.59
C PHE A 363 -0.96 6.22 7.60
N ARG A 364 -2.29 6.28 7.55
CA ARG A 364 -3.15 7.10 8.39
C ARG A 364 -4.22 6.28 9.08
N ASN A 365 -4.61 6.68 10.30
CA ASN A 365 -5.65 6.01 11.07
C ASN A 365 -7.02 6.72 11.03
N TYR A 366 -7.25 7.60 10.07
CA TYR A 366 -8.48 8.39 9.94
C TYR A 366 -9.02 8.29 8.53
N ASP A 367 -10.35 8.38 8.36
CA ASP A 367 -11.03 8.24 7.06
C ASP A 367 -11.04 9.55 6.23
N ASN A 368 -11.63 9.49 5.04
CA ASN A 368 -11.84 10.67 4.17
C ASN A 368 -12.70 11.77 4.83
N GLY A 369 -13.52 11.40 5.83
CA GLY A 369 -14.30 12.31 6.67
C GLY A 369 -13.51 12.94 7.82
N LYS A 370 -12.21 12.64 7.95
CA LYS A 370 -11.31 13.06 9.03
C LYS A 370 -11.72 12.55 10.41
N LYS A 371 -12.36 11.37 10.48
CA LYS A 371 -12.65 10.68 11.74
C LYS A 371 -11.56 9.68 12.03
N SER A 372 -10.97 9.78 13.21
CA SER A 372 -9.90 8.89 13.65
C SER A 372 -10.46 7.65 14.36
N THR A 373 -9.76 6.53 14.21
CA THR A 373 -9.96 5.32 15.03
C THR A 373 -9.48 5.48 16.47
N ILE A 374 -8.80 6.59 16.81
CA ILE A 374 -8.31 6.91 18.16
C ILE A 374 -8.86 8.28 18.59
N GLY A 375 -9.48 8.32 19.76
CA GLY A 375 -10.00 9.55 20.37
C GLY A 375 -9.53 9.74 21.81
N VAL A 376 -9.68 10.98 22.29
CA VAL A 376 -9.58 11.33 23.71
C VAL A 376 -10.98 11.41 24.30
N THR A 377 -11.22 10.71 25.41
CA THR A 377 -12.54 10.69 26.06
C THR A 377 -13.01 12.08 26.44
N SER A 378 -14.33 12.31 26.40
CA SER A 378 -14.93 13.61 26.71
C SER A 378 -14.72 14.06 28.17
N ASN A 379 -14.38 13.13 29.06
CA ASN A 379 -14.11 13.35 30.48
C ASN A 379 -12.64 13.12 30.86
N ALA A 380 -11.73 13.06 29.88
CA ALA A 380 -10.31 12.82 30.11
C ALA A 380 -9.71 13.81 31.12
N PRO A 381 -9.15 13.33 32.25
CA PRO A 381 -8.47 14.19 33.21
C PRO A 381 -7.23 14.83 32.58
N ARG A 382 -6.97 16.11 32.86
CA ARG A 382 -5.80 16.82 32.34
C ARG A 382 -4.49 16.26 32.90
N GLY A 383 -3.42 16.34 32.12
CA GLY A 383 -2.08 15.95 32.54
C GLY A 383 -1.87 14.44 32.62
N GLN A 384 -2.81 13.64 32.12
CA GLN A 384 -2.66 12.20 31.96
C GLN A 384 -2.28 11.85 30.52
N THR A 385 -1.66 10.69 30.36
CA THR A 385 -1.13 10.21 29.09
C THR A 385 -1.67 8.83 28.74
N GLY A 386 -1.95 8.65 27.46
CA GLY A 386 -1.88 7.35 26.81
C GLY A 386 -0.58 7.28 26.02
N THR A 387 -0.19 6.08 25.59
CA THR A 387 1.00 5.88 24.77
C THR A 387 0.68 5.02 23.55
N ILE A 388 1.40 5.29 22.47
CA ILE A 388 1.42 4.48 21.26
C ILE A 388 2.88 4.18 20.92
N THR A 389 3.17 2.95 20.53
CA THR A 389 4.52 2.47 20.22
C THR A 389 4.51 1.73 18.90
N TYR A 390 5.42 2.10 18.01
CA TYR A 390 5.65 1.49 16.70
C TYR A 390 7.14 1.62 16.36
N ASN A 391 7.74 0.58 15.77
CA ASN A 391 9.17 0.56 15.43
C ASN A 391 10.08 0.93 16.62
N ASP A 392 9.81 0.32 17.77
CA ASP A 392 10.46 0.60 19.07
C ASP A 392 10.44 2.07 19.56
N GLU A 393 9.74 2.97 18.86
CA GLU A 393 9.55 4.35 19.25
C GLU A 393 8.20 4.56 19.94
N SER A 394 8.23 5.08 21.17
CA SER A 394 7.03 5.40 21.94
C SER A 394 6.70 6.89 21.92
N LYS A 395 5.47 7.24 21.54
CA LYS A 395 4.92 8.61 21.63
C LYS A 395 3.86 8.69 22.72
N SER A 396 3.85 9.82 23.43
CA SER A 396 2.85 10.11 24.48
C SER A 396 1.73 10.98 23.94
N ILE A 397 0.49 10.54 24.11
CA ILE A 397 -0.72 11.32 23.82
C ILE A 397 -1.14 11.99 25.12
N LEU A 398 -0.74 13.26 25.28
CA LEU A 398 -0.95 14.05 26.51
C LEU A 398 -2.25 14.85 26.46
N THR A 399 -3.06 14.71 27.49
CA THR A 399 -4.27 15.51 27.67
C THR A 399 -3.97 16.89 28.27
N GLY A 400 -4.49 17.95 27.65
CA GLY A 400 -4.22 19.32 28.04
C GLY A 400 -5.24 20.33 27.55
N SER A 401 -5.10 21.59 27.96
CA SER A 401 -5.88 22.70 27.39
C SER A 401 -5.13 23.33 26.22
N PHE A 402 -5.83 23.67 25.14
CA PHE A 402 -5.30 24.58 24.13
C PHE A 402 -5.48 26.03 24.62
N SER A 403 -4.45 26.87 24.45
CA SER A 403 -4.62 28.31 24.47
C SER A 403 -4.56 28.80 23.03
N ALA A 404 -5.65 29.34 22.49
CA ALA A 404 -5.60 30.07 21.24
C ALA A 404 -4.99 31.45 21.52
N SER A 405 -3.87 31.78 20.89
CA SER A 405 -3.36 33.15 20.87
C SER A 405 -3.94 33.88 19.67
N VAL A 406 -4.58 35.03 19.92
CA VAL A 406 -4.97 35.98 18.88
C VAL A 406 -4.01 37.15 18.97
N GLU A 407 -3.12 37.29 17.98
CA GLU A 407 -2.36 38.52 17.81
C GLU A 407 -3.20 39.54 17.05
N LEU A 408 -3.63 40.59 17.75
CA LEU A 408 -4.18 41.79 17.12
C LEU A 408 -3.01 42.70 16.73
N GLY A 409 -2.69 42.76 15.43
CA GLY A 409 -1.72 43.71 14.91
C GLY A 409 -2.17 45.14 15.16
N THR A 410 -1.37 45.92 15.90
CA THR A 410 -1.59 47.36 16.11
C THR A 410 -1.25 48.13 14.84
N LYS A 411 -2.20 48.23 13.91
CA LYS A 411 -2.10 49.25 12.86
C LYS A 411 -2.34 50.60 13.53
N GLY A 412 -1.27 51.38 13.69
CA GLY A 412 -1.25 52.63 14.42
C GLY A 412 -2.40 53.56 14.04
N ILE A 413 -3.19 53.93 15.05
CA ILE A 413 -4.16 55.02 14.95
C ILE A 413 -3.35 56.31 15.14
N SER A 414 -2.97 56.98 14.05
CA SER A 414 -2.49 58.36 14.12
C SER A 414 -3.69 59.28 14.33
N PHE A 415 -3.81 59.87 15.50
CA PHE A 415 -4.70 61.01 15.70
C PHE A 415 -4.02 62.25 15.12
N GLU A 416 -4.55 62.82 14.05
CA GLU A 416 -4.28 64.22 13.72
C GLU A 416 -5.25 65.11 14.50
N PRO A 417 -4.76 66.05 15.34
CA PRO A 417 -5.59 67.09 15.90
C PRO A 417 -6.01 68.05 14.79
N GLY A 418 -7.32 68.14 14.55
CA GLY A 418 -7.91 69.10 13.62
C GLY A 418 -7.59 70.54 14.03
N THR A 419 -7.15 71.34 13.06
CA THR A 419 -7.08 72.80 13.11
C THR A 419 -8.46 73.38 13.41
N THR A 420 -8.51 74.34 14.33
CA THR A 420 -9.70 75.14 14.63
C THR A 420 -9.63 76.46 13.86
N ALA A 421 -10.77 76.80 13.21
CA ALA A 421 -11.22 78.08 12.65
C ALA A 421 -10.21 79.00 11.94
#